data_AF-A0A136LPX1-F1
#
_entry.id   AF-A0A136LPX1-F1
#
_cell.length_a   1.000
_cell.length_b   1.000
_cell.length_c   1.000
_cell.angle_alpha   90.00
_cell.angle_beta   90.00
_cell.angle_gamma   90.00
#
_symmetry.space_group_name_H-M   'P 1'
#
loop_
_entity.id
_entity.type
_entity.pdbx_description
1 polymer ?
#
loop_
_entity_poly.entity_id
_entity_poly.type
_entity_poly.pdbx_seq_one_letter_code
_entity_poly.pdbx_strand_id
1 'polypeptide(L)'
;MDKANASIKELSEVLEKLKADTTALNESYRATEKKLATLNAEYDQLNAYYKNQLTNSGKLNRDLAQQKDQLLAIQENLENTRKLNDSLSTSLAERERKVKELEQILANKDKAVKELKDRITNALLNFKENDLTVKVKNGKVYVSLAEQLLFGSGSIEVDSKGVMALQQLARAIKDQRDIQIMIEGHTDNVPISKKIAVHAG
;
A
#
# COMPACT_ATOMS: atom_id res chain seq x y z
N MET A 1 124.33 12.99 -28.09
CA MET A 1 123.84 11.86 -27.28
C MET A 1 123.01 12.36 -26.09
N ASP A 2 123.51 13.30 -25.28
CA ASP A 2 122.82 13.73 -24.05
C ASP A 2 121.45 14.40 -24.26
N LYS A 3 121.32 15.28 -25.27
CA LYS A 3 120.02 15.89 -25.61
C LYS A 3 118.97 14.86 -26.04
N ALA A 4 119.37 13.83 -26.79
CA ALA A 4 118.46 12.77 -27.22
C ALA A 4 117.98 11.92 -26.04
N ASN A 5 118.88 11.60 -25.09
CA ASN A 5 118.52 10.87 -23.87
C ASN A 5 117.59 11.68 -22.95
N ALA A 6 117.80 13.00 -22.84
CA ALA A 6 116.90 13.88 -22.09
C ALA A 6 115.49 13.93 -22.71
N SER A 7 115.38 14.04 -24.03
CA SER A 7 114.09 13.99 -24.73
C SER A 7 113.40 12.64 -24.58
N ILE A 8 114.13 11.52 -24.67
CA ILE A 8 113.55 10.18 -24.44
C ILE A 8 112.96 10.06 -23.03
N LYS A 9 113.67 10.58 -22.02
CA LYS A 9 113.17 10.61 -20.64
C LYS A 9 111.88 11.44 -20.51
N GLU A 10 111.87 12.65 -21.07
CA GLU A 10 110.70 13.52 -21.04
C GLU A 10 109.49 12.90 -21.76
N LEU A 11 109.70 12.32 -22.96
CA LEU A 11 108.65 11.59 -23.67
C LEU A 11 108.13 10.40 -22.87
N SER A 12 109.00 9.67 -22.16
CA SER A 12 108.57 8.54 -21.32
C SER A 12 107.72 8.99 -20.13
N GLU A 13 108.08 10.12 -19.49
CA GLU A 13 107.29 10.69 -18.38
C GLU A 13 105.93 11.20 -18.85
N VAL A 14 105.87 11.83 -20.03
CA VAL A 14 104.62 12.26 -20.65
C VAL A 14 103.75 11.07 -21.03
N LEU A 15 104.33 10.00 -21.57
CA LEU A 15 103.61 8.78 -21.94
C LEU A 15 102.96 8.12 -20.71
N GLU A 16 103.70 8.02 -19.60
CA GLU A 16 103.16 7.44 -18.35
C GLU A 16 102.05 8.33 -17.75
N LYS A 17 102.21 9.66 -17.77
CA LYS A 17 101.14 10.58 -17.35
C LYS A 17 99.90 10.45 -18.24
N LEU A 18 100.07 10.46 -19.56
CA LEU A 18 98.95 10.33 -20.50
C LEU A 18 98.23 8.98 -20.34
N LYS A 19 98.97 7.90 -20.07
CA LYS A 19 98.40 6.58 -19.80
C LYS A 19 97.60 6.57 -18.50
N ALA A 20 98.11 7.21 -17.44
CA ALA A 20 97.38 7.36 -16.19
C ALA A 20 96.10 8.19 -16.36
N ASP A 21 96.18 9.33 -17.03
CA ASP A 21 95.05 10.22 -17.30
C ASP A 21 93.98 9.53 -18.15
N THR A 22 94.40 8.80 -19.19
CA THR A 22 93.47 8.04 -20.06
C THR A 22 92.77 6.93 -19.28
N THR A 23 93.48 6.27 -18.36
CA THR A 23 92.90 5.23 -17.50
C THR A 23 91.87 5.83 -16.55
N ALA A 24 92.21 6.92 -15.86
CA ALA A 24 91.31 7.63 -14.96
C ALA A 24 90.07 8.19 -15.67
N LEU A 25 90.25 8.74 -16.88
CA LEU A 25 89.14 9.24 -17.69
C LEU A 25 88.20 8.11 -18.12
N ASN A 26 88.74 6.95 -18.53
CA ASN A 26 87.93 5.79 -18.89
C ASN A 26 87.15 5.22 -17.69
N GLU A 27 87.76 5.18 -16.50
CA GLU A 27 87.08 4.79 -15.26
C GLU A 27 85.93 5.75 -14.92
N SER A 28 86.17 7.06 -15.01
CA SER A 28 85.15 8.09 -14.78
C SER A 28 84.02 8.02 -15.81
N TYR A 29 84.34 7.78 -17.09
CA TYR A 29 83.37 7.60 -18.16
C TYR A 29 82.45 6.42 -17.87
N ARG A 30 83.01 5.23 -17.56
CA ARG A 30 82.24 4.03 -17.22
C ARG A 30 81.36 4.22 -15.98
N ALA A 31 81.88 4.91 -14.96
CA ALA A 31 81.10 5.22 -13.76
C ALA A 31 79.91 6.14 -14.06
N THR A 32 80.12 7.15 -14.92
CA THR A 32 79.08 8.10 -15.32
C THR A 32 78.03 7.44 -16.23
N GLU A 33 78.48 6.61 -17.18
CA GLU A 33 77.60 5.81 -18.05
C GLU A 33 76.69 4.90 -17.21
N LYS A 34 77.25 4.21 -16.20
CA LYS A 34 76.46 3.38 -15.27
C LYS A 34 75.43 4.22 -14.50
N LYS A 35 75.83 5.39 -13.98
CA LYS A 35 74.91 6.29 -13.27
C LYS A 35 73.77 6.78 -14.17
N LEU A 36 74.08 7.13 -15.43
CA LEU A 36 73.07 7.57 -16.40
C LEU A 36 72.09 6.43 -16.71
N ALA A 37 72.58 5.20 -16.89
CA ALA A 37 71.73 4.03 -17.09
C ALA A 37 70.80 3.78 -15.90
N THR A 38 71.32 3.87 -14.66
CA THR A 38 70.51 3.77 -13.44
C THR A 38 69.46 4.88 -13.36
N LEU A 39 69.84 6.13 -13.61
CA LEU A 39 68.93 7.27 -13.54
C LEU A 39 67.80 7.17 -14.58
N ASN A 40 68.11 6.72 -15.80
CA ASN A 40 67.11 6.47 -16.83
C ASN A 40 66.14 5.36 -16.41
N ALA A 41 66.64 4.26 -15.83
CA ALA A 41 65.79 3.18 -15.33
C ALA A 41 64.87 3.66 -14.20
N GLU A 42 65.38 4.44 -13.25
CA GLU A 42 64.58 5.04 -12.17
C GLU A 42 63.54 6.03 -12.71
N TYR A 43 63.89 6.83 -13.72
CA TYR A 43 62.97 7.75 -14.38
C TYR A 43 61.82 7.01 -15.07
N ASP A 44 62.12 5.93 -15.80
CA ASP A 44 61.11 5.11 -16.45
C ASP A 44 60.18 4.43 -15.43
N GLN A 45 60.73 3.93 -14.33
CA GLN A 45 59.95 3.38 -13.23
C GLN A 45 59.03 4.44 -12.63
N LEU A 46 59.55 5.62 -12.29
CA LEU A 46 58.77 6.71 -11.71
C LEU A 46 57.64 7.16 -12.64
N ASN A 47 57.92 7.28 -13.95
CA ASN A 47 56.91 7.60 -14.95
C ASN A 47 55.82 6.53 -15.04
N ALA A 48 56.17 5.24 -14.95
CA ALA A 48 55.18 4.17 -14.93
C ALA A 48 54.31 4.24 -13.68
N TYR A 49 54.90 4.47 -12.50
CA TYR A 49 54.15 4.67 -11.25
C TYR A 49 53.20 5.86 -11.33
N TYR A 50 53.67 7.00 -11.84
CA TYR A 50 52.84 8.20 -11.99
C TYR A 50 51.65 7.97 -12.93
N LYS A 51 51.87 7.33 -14.09
CA LYS A 51 50.79 6.99 -15.03
C LYS A 51 49.74 6.06 -14.42
N ASN A 52 50.19 5.06 -13.66
CA ASN A 52 49.30 4.14 -12.94
C ASN A 52 48.49 4.88 -11.87
N GLN A 53 49.13 5.75 -11.09
CA GLN A 53 48.46 6.52 -10.04
C GLN A 53 47.41 7.47 -10.62
N LEU A 54 47.73 8.15 -11.72
CA LEU A 54 46.80 9.04 -12.42
C LEU A 54 45.59 8.27 -12.96
N THR A 55 45.82 7.10 -13.55
CA THR A 55 44.74 6.22 -14.05
C THR A 55 43.85 5.73 -12.91
N ASN A 56 44.45 5.31 -11.80
CA ASN A 56 43.70 4.82 -10.64
C ASN A 56 42.90 5.95 -9.96
N SER A 57 43.48 7.15 -9.84
CA SER A 57 42.76 8.32 -9.33
C SER A 57 41.57 8.69 -10.23
N GLY A 58 41.74 8.65 -11.56
CA GLY A 58 40.67 8.89 -12.51
C GLY A 58 39.57 7.81 -12.49
N LYS A 59 39.89 6.56 -12.17
CA LYS A 59 38.89 5.50 -11.91
C LYS A 59 38.15 5.77 -10.61
N LEU A 60 38.87 5.98 -9.52
CA LEU A 60 38.29 6.21 -8.20
C LEU A 60 37.35 7.43 -8.19
N ASN A 61 37.70 8.51 -8.87
CA ASN A 61 36.82 9.69 -8.98
C ASN A 61 35.52 9.38 -9.74
N ARG A 62 35.58 8.55 -10.78
CA ARG A 62 34.38 8.12 -11.52
C ARG A 62 33.51 7.21 -10.67
N ASP A 63 34.11 6.25 -9.98
CA ASP A 63 33.39 5.32 -9.10
C ASP A 63 32.72 6.09 -7.96
N LEU A 64 33.42 7.06 -7.36
CA LEU A 64 32.86 7.91 -6.30
C LEU A 64 31.70 8.78 -6.81
N ALA A 65 31.80 9.34 -8.02
CA ALA A 65 30.71 10.09 -8.63
C ALA A 65 29.48 9.19 -8.87
N GLN A 66 29.69 7.99 -9.41
CA GLN A 66 28.61 7.02 -9.62
C GLN A 66 27.95 6.59 -8.31
N GLN A 67 28.72 6.31 -7.26
CA GLN A 67 28.19 5.97 -5.94
C GLN A 67 27.38 7.12 -5.34
N LYS A 68 27.82 8.37 -5.52
CA LYS A 68 27.09 9.55 -5.06
C LYS A 68 25.75 9.69 -5.78
N ASP A 69 25.72 9.51 -7.10
CA ASP A 69 24.49 9.58 -7.88
C ASP A 69 23.51 8.46 -7.49
N GLN A 70 24.01 7.23 -7.28
CA GLN A 70 23.22 6.12 -6.78
C GLN A 70 22.63 6.41 -5.39
N LEU A 71 23.43 6.99 -4.48
CA LEU A 71 22.98 7.34 -3.14
C LEU A 71 21.86 8.39 -3.17
N LEU A 72 22.00 9.41 -4.02
CA LEU A 72 20.97 10.43 -4.20
C LEU A 72 19.65 9.83 -4.73
N ALA A 73 19.74 8.93 -5.72
CA ALA A 73 18.57 8.24 -6.26
C ALA A 73 17.87 7.35 -5.22
N ILE A 74 18.65 6.65 -4.38
CA ILE A 74 18.11 5.84 -3.29
C ILE A 74 17.43 6.72 -2.24
N GLN A 75 18.02 7.86 -1.89
CA GLN A 75 17.43 8.80 -0.94
C GLN A 75 16.10 9.36 -1.44
N GLU A 76 16.02 9.75 -2.72
CA GLU A 76 14.78 10.21 -3.34
C GLU A 76 13.71 9.12 -3.34
N ASN A 77 14.07 7.89 -3.72
CA ASN A 77 13.14 6.77 -3.72
C ASN A 77 12.61 6.43 -2.32
N LEU A 78 13.48 6.48 -1.30
CA LEU A 78 13.11 6.26 0.08
C LEU A 78 12.11 7.32 0.57
N GLU A 79 12.34 8.58 0.24
CA GLU A 79 11.45 9.67 0.62
C GLU A 79 10.08 9.55 -0.05
N ASN A 80 10.04 9.21 -1.35
CA ASN A 80 8.80 8.96 -2.06
C ASN A 80 8.03 7.76 -1.49
N THR A 81 8.74 6.69 -1.12
CA THR A 81 8.15 5.50 -0.50
C THR A 81 7.56 5.82 0.87
N ARG A 82 8.24 6.64 1.69
CA ARG A 82 7.73 7.11 2.98
C ARG A 82 6.45 7.90 2.83
N LYS A 83 6.42 8.88 1.92
CA LYS A 83 5.21 9.67 1.63
C LYS A 83 4.02 8.81 1.18
N LEU A 84 4.29 7.82 0.32
CA LEU A 84 3.26 6.88 -0.12
C LEU A 84 2.73 6.06 1.07
N ASN A 85 3.62 5.58 1.93
CA ASN A 85 3.23 4.79 3.10
C ASN A 85 2.40 5.62 4.09
N ASP A 86 2.77 6.87 4.34
CA ASP A 86 2.01 7.78 5.21
C ASP A 86 0.61 8.06 4.64
N SER A 87 0.50 8.25 3.32
CA SER A 87 -0.78 8.42 2.62
C SER A 87 -1.66 7.16 2.73
N LEU A 88 -1.09 5.97 2.51
CA LEU A 88 -1.79 4.71 2.64
C LEU A 88 -2.26 4.45 4.07
N SER A 89 -1.41 4.70 5.06
CA SER A 89 -1.73 4.61 6.48
C SER A 89 -2.91 5.51 6.85
N THR A 90 -2.90 6.75 6.38
CA THR A 90 -4.00 7.71 6.60
C THR A 90 -5.30 7.22 5.96
N SER A 91 -5.25 6.76 4.71
CA SER A 91 -6.42 6.24 4.00
C SER A 91 -7.00 4.99 4.66
N LEU A 92 -6.12 4.11 5.17
CA LEU A 92 -6.52 2.89 5.87
C LEU A 92 -7.23 3.23 7.20
N ALA A 93 -6.68 4.15 7.98
CA ALA A 93 -7.31 4.61 9.23
C ALA A 93 -8.70 5.25 8.98
N GLU A 94 -8.86 6.00 7.89
CA GLU A 94 -10.16 6.56 7.50
C GLU A 94 -11.16 5.46 7.11
N ARG A 95 -10.72 4.48 6.32
CA ARG A 95 -11.55 3.34 5.94
C ARG A 95 -11.97 2.50 7.14
N GLU A 96 -11.07 2.23 8.07
CA GLU A 96 -11.37 1.51 9.31
C GLU A 96 -12.43 2.24 10.15
N ARG A 97 -12.31 3.56 10.30
CA ARG A 97 -13.32 4.38 10.98
C ARG A 97 -14.69 4.27 10.32
N LYS A 98 -14.73 4.38 8.99
CA LYS A 98 -15.97 4.28 8.22
C LYS A 98 -16.60 2.89 8.30
N VAL A 99 -15.80 1.83 8.24
CA VAL A 99 -16.27 0.46 8.43
C VAL A 99 -16.89 0.29 9.82
N LYS A 100 -16.20 0.74 10.87
CA LYS A 100 -16.70 0.69 12.24
C LYS A 100 -18.02 1.46 12.42
N GLU A 101 -18.13 2.63 11.79
CA GLU A 101 -19.38 3.42 11.79
C GLU A 101 -20.52 2.65 11.10
N LEU A 102 -20.26 2.07 9.92
CA LEU A 102 -21.25 1.29 9.17
C LEU A 102 -21.68 0.04 9.93
N GLU A 103 -20.75 -0.67 10.56
CA GLU A 103 -21.04 -1.81 11.42
C GLU A 103 -21.93 -1.42 12.60
N GLN A 104 -21.65 -0.28 13.23
CA GLN A 104 -22.47 0.23 14.32
C GLN A 104 -23.89 0.60 13.85
N ILE A 105 -24.01 1.25 12.69
CA ILE A 105 -25.31 1.58 12.09
C ILE A 105 -26.09 0.30 11.76
N LEU A 106 -25.43 -0.71 11.20
CA LEU A 106 -26.06 -1.97 10.85
C LEU A 106 -26.54 -2.70 12.11
N ALA A 107 -25.70 -2.80 13.15
CA ALA A 107 -26.06 -3.40 14.42
C ALA A 107 -27.25 -2.69 15.08
N ASN A 108 -27.28 -1.36 15.03
CA ASN A 108 -28.40 -0.56 15.54
C ASN A 108 -29.69 -0.82 14.74
N LYS A 109 -29.60 -0.93 13.41
CA LYS A 109 -30.74 -1.26 12.55
C LYS A 109 -31.27 -2.66 12.82
N ASP A 110 -30.39 -3.66 12.91
CA ASP A 110 -30.78 -5.04 13.19
C ASP A 110 -31.45 -5.16 14.56
N LYS A 111 -30.91 -4.46 15.56
CA LYS A 111 -31.53 -4.36 16.89
C LYS A 111 -32.93 -3.74 16.81
N ALA A 112 -33.08 -2.61 16.11
CA ALA A 112 -34.38 -1.94 15.96
C ALA A 112 -35.41 -2.82 15.23
N VAL A 113 -35.01 -3.54 14.18
CA VAL A 113 -35.88 -4.47 13.45
C VAL A 113 -36.31 -5.63 14.35
N LYS A 114 -35.39 -6.19 15.14
CA LYS A 114 -35.70 -7.25 16.09
C LYS A 114 -36.66 -6.77 17.17
N GLU A 115 -36.40 -5.62 17.79
CA GLU A 115 -37.28 -5.03 18.80
C GLU A 115 -38.67 -4.75 18.24
N LEU A 116 -38.78 -4.26 17.00
CA LEU A 116 -40.05 -4.04 16.33
C LEU A 116 -40.80 -5.36 16.11
N LYS A 117 -40.11 -6.40 15.61
CA LYS A 117 -40.69 -7.73 15.43
C LYS A 117 -41.21 -8.29 16.77
N ASP A 118 -40.41 -8.23 17.82
CA ASP A 118 -40.76 -8.78 19.13
C ASP A 118 -41.95 -8.03 19.74
N ARG A 119 -42.01 -6.69 19.61
CA ARG A 119 -43.17 -5.89 20.04
C ARG A 119 -44.45 -6.26 19.30
N ILE A 120 -44.39 -6.36 17.96
CA ILE A 120 -45.54 -6.73 17.13
C ILE A 120 -45.99 -8.16 17.48
N THR A 121 -45.05 -9.09 17.62
CA THR A 121 -45.35 -10.48 17.99
C THR A 121 -46.03 -10.55 19.36
N ASN A 122 -45.48 -9.85 20.36
CA ASN A 122 -46.02 -9.82 21.72
C ASN A 122 -47.42 -9.19 21.79
N ALA A 123 -47.66 -8.12 21.04
CA ALA A 123 -48.97 -7.49 20.97
C ALA A 123 -50.03 -8.35 20.27
N LEU A 124 -49.62 -9.39 19.53
CA LEU A 124 -50.51 -10.21 18.72
C LEU A 124 -50.59 -11.67 19.21
N LEU A 125 -50.03 -11.98 20.39
CA LEU A 125 -50.06 -13.33 20.99
C LEU A 125 -51.48 -13.87 21.24
N ASN A 126 -52.48 -13.00 21.32
CA ASN A 126 -53.87 -13.39 21.54
C ASN A 126 -54.57 -13.91 20.26
N PHE A 127 -53.87 -13.88 19.11
CA PHE A 127 -54.38 -14.38 17.83
C PHE A 127 -53.72 -15.71 17.48
N LYS A 128 -54.45 -16.61 16.81
CA LYS A 128 -53.92 -17.92 16.40
C LYS A 128 -52.91 -17.75 15.27
N GLU A 129 -51.88 -18.60 15.23
CA GLU A 129 -50.84 -18.56 14.17
C GLU A 129 -51.40 -18.71 12.75
N ASN A 130 -52.55 -19.37 12.59
CA ASN A 130 -53.20 -19.52 11.27
C ASN A 130 -53.87 -18.23 10.77
N ASP A 131 -54.14 -17.28 11.66
CA ASP A 131 -54.87 -16.05 11.36
C ASP A 131 -53.92 -14.86 11.13
N LEU A 132 -52.65 -14.97 11.61
CA LEU A 132 -51.69 -13.88 11.57
C LEU A 132 -50.24 -14.41 11.61
N THR A 133 -49.37 -13.87 10.75
CA THR A 133 -47.93 -14.19 10.77
C THR A 133 -47.05 -12.95 10.71
N VAL A 134 -45.92 -12.98 11.44
CA VAL A 134 -44.92 -11.89 11.48
C VAL A 134 -43.57 -12.43 11.01
N LYS A 135 -42.98 -11.84 9.97
CA LYS A 135 -41.68 -12.27 9.41
C LYS A 135 -40.76 -11.08 9.17
N VAL A 136 -39.44 -11.31 9.26
CA VAL A 136 -38.44 -10.31 8.90
C VAL A 136 -37.81 -10.72 7.57
N LYS A 137 -37.79 -9.81 6.59
CA LYS A 137 -37.12 -10.02 5.30
C LYS A 137 -36.49 -8.71 4.83
N ASN A 138 -35.21 -8.77 4.45
CA ASN A 138 -34.44 -7.61 3.96
C ASN A 138 -34.52 -6.39 4.90
N GLY A 139 -34.41 -6.59 6.22
CA GLY A 139 -34.47 -5.52 7.22
C GLY A 139 -35.86 -4.90 7.40
N LYS A 140 -36.91 -5.48 6.82
CA LYS A 140 -38.31 -5.04 6.96
C LYS A 140 -39.12 -6.10 7.73
N VAL A 141 -40.01 -5.64 8.59
CA VAL A 141 -40.98 -6.49 9.29
C VAL A 141 -42.25 -6.57 8.45
N TYR A 142 -42.67 -7.78 8.11
CA TYR A 142 -43.89 -8.09 7.38
C TYR A 142 -44.90 -8.67 8.35
N VAL A 143 -46.10 -8.12 8.33
CA VAL A 143 -47.25 -8.62 9.09
C VAL A 143 -48.30 -9.04 8.08
N SER A 144 -48.62 -10.34 8.06
CA SER A 144 -49.65 -10.90 7.19
C SER A 144 -50.86 -11.26 8.04
N LEU A 145 -52.02 -10.76 7.64
CA LEU A 145 -53.32 -10.99 8.28
C LEU A 145 -54.16 -11.86 7.37
N ALA A 146 -54.74 -12.94 7.89
CA ALA A 146 -55.66 -13.77 7.12
C ALA A 146 -56.96 -13.00 6.85
N GLU A 147 -57.56 -13.22 5.68
CA GLU A 147 -58.83 -12.60 5.30
C GLU A 147 -59.94 -12.90 6.32
N GLN A 148 -60.00 -14.15 6.78
CA GLN A 148 -60.97 -14.65 7.75
C GLN A 148 -60.88 -13.96 9.13
N LEU A 149 -59.73 -13.35 9.44
CA LEU A 149 -59.52 -12.57 10.65
C LEU A 149 -60.10 -11.16 10.51
N LEU A 150 -60.03 -10.58 9.31
CA LEU A 150 -60.44 -9.21 9.03
C LEU A 150 -61.91 -9.11 8.63
N PHE A 151 -62.43 -10.09 7.89
CA PHE A 151 -63.77 -10.05 7.30
C PHE A 151 -64.57 -11.30 7.65
N GLY A 152 -65.87 -11.12 7.91
CA GLY A 152 -66.80 -12.23 7.98
C GLY A 152 -67.03 -12.85 6.59
N SER A 153 -67.39 -14.14 6.53
CA SER A 153 -67.69 -14.83 5.26
C SER A 153 -68.72 -14.05 4.42
N GLY A 154 -68.32 -13.62 3.22
CA GLY A 154 -69.16 -12.87 2.28
C GLY A 154 -69.40 -11.40 2.63
N SER A 155 -68.64 -10.84 3.58
CA SER A 155 -68.71 -9.43 3.98
C SER A 155 -67.47 -8.66 3.56
N ILE A 156 -67.64 -7.39 3.17
CA ILE A 156 -66.56 -6.43 2.95
C ILE A 156 -66.36 -5.51 4.16
N GLU A 157 -67.24 -5.61 5.17
CA GLU A 157 -67.11 -4.88 6.41
C GLU A 157 -66.14 -5.59 7.34
N VAL A 158 -65.23 -4.82 7.95
CA VAL A 158 -64.25 -5.35 8.90
C VAL A 158 -65.01 -5.84 10.13
N ASP A 159 -64.85 -7.12 10.46
CA ASP A 159 -65.45 -7.72 11.65
C ASP A 159 -64.84 -7.10 12.92
N SER A 160 -65.61 -7.10 14.01
CA SER A 160 -65.19 -6.74 15.36
C SER A 160 -63.83 -7.32 15.76
N LYS A 161 -63.55 -8.58 15.40
CA LYS A 161 -62.25 -9.24 15.62
C LYS A 161 -61.12 -8.60 14.82
N GLY A 162 -61.37 -8.27 13.55
CA GLY A 162 -60.42 -7.58 12.68
C GLY A 162 -60.10 -6.18 13.18
N VAL A 163 -61.11 -5.43 13.64
CA VAL A 163 -60.93 -4.12 14.28
C VAL A 163 -60.06 -4.23 15.53
N MET A 164 -60.30 -5.24 16.38
CA MET A 164 -59.47 -5.48 17.56
C MET A 164 -58.02 -5.81 17.19
N ALA A 165 -57.78 -6.66 16.18
CA ALA A 165 -56.44 -7.00 15.72
C ALA A 165 -55.66 -5.79 15.22
N LEU A 166 -56.30 -4.96 14.37
CA LEU A 166 -55.71 -3.72 13.86
C LEU A 166 -55.45 -2.71 14.98
N GLN A 167 -56.32 -2.61 15.98
CA GLN A 167 -56.09 -1.76 17.15
C GLN A 167 -54.90 -2.23 17.99
N GLN A 168 -54.72 -3.54 18.20
CA GLN A 168 -53.55 -4.06 18.92
C GLN A 168 -52.26 -3.84 18.13
N LEU A 169 -52.27 -4.06 16.81
CA LEU A 169 -51.14 -3.75 15.93
C LEU A 169 -50.81 -2.25 15.98
N ALA A 170 -51.80 -1.37 15.88
CA ALA A 170 -51.61 0.08 15.95
C ALA A 170 -51.01 0.52 17.29
N ARG A 171 -51.45 -0.06 18.41
CA ARG A 171 -50.86 0.19 19.73
C ARG A 171 -49.41 -0.30 19.83
N ALA A 172 -49.09 -1.43 19.24
CA ALA A 172 -47.75 -2.02 19.27
C ALA A 172 -46.69 -1.16 18.56
N ILE A 173 -47.11 -0.41 17.53
CA ILE A 173 -46.22 0.39 16.68
C ILE A 173 -46.34 1.91 16.93
N LYS A 174 -47.30 2.36 17.75
CA LYS A 174 -47.61 3.78 18.00
C LYS A 174 -46.41 4.62 18.46
N ASP A 175 -45.54 4.04 19.27
CA ASP A 175 -44.41 4.77 19.88
C ASP A 175 -43.18 4.84 18.97
N GLN A 176 -43.21 4.13 17.83
CA GLN A 176 -42.12 4.10 16.86
C GLN A 176 -42.30 5.23 15.84
N ARG A 177 -41.59 6.34 16.03
CA ARG A 177 -41.74 7.57 15.22
C ARG A 177 -41.07 7.50 13.84
N ASP A 178 -40.11 6.60 13.67
CA ASP A 178 -39.27 6.51 12.46
C ASP A 178 -39.61 5.29 11.57
N ILE A 179 -40.83 4.75 11.69
CA ILE A 179 -41.27 3.63 10.83
C ILE A 179 -42.08 4.14 9.64
N GLN A 180 -41.80 3.59 8.46
CA GLN A 180 -42.64 3.74 7.28
C GLN A 180 -43.51 2.51 7.15
N ILE A 181 -44.83 2.71 7.11
CA ILE A 181 -45.81 1.62 6.98
C ILE A 181 -46.31 1.62 5.54
N MET A 182 -46.23 0.47 4.87
CA MET A 182 -46.85 0.22 3.57
C MET A 182 -47.89 -0.87 3.73
N ILE A 183 -49.10 -0.61 3.24
CA ILE A 183 -50.24 -1.52 3.36
C ILE A 183 -50.56 -2.01 1.95
N GLU A 184 -50.56 -3.33 1.79
CA GLU A 184 -50.92 -4.01 0.54
C GLU A 184 -52.08 -4.96 0.83
N GLY A 185 -53.12 -4.91 -0.01
CA GLY A 185 -54.30 -5.76 0.11
C GLY A 185 -54.56 -6.52 -1.18
N HIS A 186 -54.88 -7.80 -1.06
CA HIS A 186 -55.42 -8.62 -2.15
C HIS A 186 -56.87 -8.93 -1.81
N THR A 187 -57.79 -8.79 -2.78
CA THR A 187 -59.18 -9.22 -2.65
C THR A 187 -59.32 -10.59 -3.32
N ASP A 188 -59.90 -11.56 -2.62
CA ASP A 188 -60.20 -12.88 -3.20
C ASP A 188 -61.31 -12.76 -4.26
N ASN A 189 -61.37 -13.75 -5.16
CA ASN A 189 -62.27 -13.80 -6.31
C ASN A 189 -63.64 -14.44 -6.00
N VAL A 190 -63.95 -14.71 -4.73
CA VAL A 190 -65.17 -15.39 -4.32
C VAL A 190 -66.38 -14.42 -4.37
N PRO A 191 -67.43 -14.71 -5.17
CA PRO A 191 -68.59 -13.83 -5.30
C PRO A 191 -69.38 -13.71 -4.00
N ILE A 192 -69.80 -12.48 -3.67
CA ILE A 192 -70.71 -12.21 -2.54
C ILE A 192 -72.06 -12.90 -2.80
N SER A 193 -72.35 -13.97 -2.05
CA SER A 193 -73.64 -14.66 -2.15
C SER A 193 -74.74 -13.86 -1.44
N LYS A 194 -75.46 -13.01 -2.18
CA LYS A 194 -76.71 -12.39 -1.72
C LYS A 194 -77.82 -13.46 -1.72
N LYS A 195 -78.17 -14.01 -0.56
CA LYS A 195 -79.41 -14.79 -0.41
C LYS A 195 -80.58 -13.81 -0.24
N ILE A 196 -81.23 -13.46 -1.36
CA ILE A 196 -82.49 -12.70 -1.33
C ILE A 196 -83.59 -13.66 -0.87
N ALA A 197 -84.08 -13.47 0.35
CA ALA A 197 -85.32 -14.10 0.80
C ALA A 197 -86.49 -13.40 0.10
N VAL A 198 -87.07 -14.07 -0.89
CA VAL A 198 -88.35 -13.66 -1.46
C VAL A 198 -89.44 -14.25 -0.58
N HIS A 199 -90.10 -13.40 0.20
CA HIS A 199 -91.41 -13.69 0.78
C HIS A 199 -92.44 -13.04 -0.15
N ALA A 200 -93.21 -13.86 -0.88
CA ALA A 200 -94.40 -13.42 -1.59
C ALA A 200 -95.60 -14.10 -0.92
N GLY A 201 -96.58 -13.28 -0.54
CA GLY A 201 -97.88 -13.71 -0.06
C GLY A 201 -98.81 -14.14 -1.19
#